data_AF-A0A517QHM4-F1
#
_entry.id   AF-A0A517QHM4-F1
#
_cell.length_a   1.000
_cell.length_b   1.000
_cell.length_c   1.000
_cell.angle_alpha   90.00
_cell.angle_beta   90.00
_cell.angle_gamma   90.00
#
_symmetry.space_group_name_H-M   'P 1'
#
loop_
_entity.id
_entity.type
_entity.pdbx_description
1 polymer ?
#
loop_
_entity_poly.entity_id
_entity_poly.type
_entity_poly.pdbx_seq_one_letter_code
_entity_poly.pdbx_strand_id
1 'polypeptide(L)'
;MDLIIRCRFVENPPSPYDPFLMKSFQDLVQSRRQWIDENLTPWCKVASRKDLLLAEHEWQDLAGRPAPEMTLWKWAWERFPVLSQEGFHGIDETNPVVVTCQDGRIGQGYPDAGRSEGGLLFLIGEAGEVVGPFAIDEISTIESAK
;
A
#
# COMPACT_ATOMS: atom_id res chain seq x y z
N MET A 1 -26.29 -46.50 40.12
CA MET A 1 -25.13 -47.10 39.43
C MET A 1 -25.59 -47.44 38.03
N ASP A 2 -25.23 -46.76 36.94
CA ASP A 2 -24.30 -45.66 36.70
C ASP A 2 -24.77 -44.94 35.42
N LEU A 3 -24.84 -43.61 35.46
CA LEU A 3 -25.07 -42.77 34.28
C LEU A 3 -23.70 -42.41 33.68
N ILE A 4 -23.31 -43.11 32.62
CA ILE A 4 -22.10 -42.78 31.85
C ILE A 4 -22.45 -41.64 30.89
N ILE A 5 -22.04 -40.41 31.26
CA ILE A 5 -22.05 -39.24 30.38
C ILE A 5 -20.96 -39.44 29.32
N ARG A 6 -21.37 -39.75 28.09
CA ARG A 6 -20.47 -39.68 26.92
C ARG A 6 -20.26 -38.21 26.54
N CYS A 7 -19.19 -37.61 27.05
CA CYS A 7 -18.65 -36.38 26.44
C CYS A 7 -18.26 -36.69 24.99
N ARG A 8 -18.98 -36.11 24.02
CA ARG A 8 -18.51 -36.04 22.64
C ARG A 8 -17.35 -35.04 22.60
N PHE A 9 -16.14 -35.56 22.43
CA PHE A 9 -15.00 -34.75 22.03
C PHE A 9 -15.32 -34.23 20.62
N VAL A 10 -15.54 -32.92 20.49
CA VAL A 10 -15.58 -32.28 19.18
C VAL A 10 -14.12 -32.21 18.75
N GLU A 11 -13.72 -33.10 17.84
CA GLU A 11 -12.43 -32.99 17.16
C GLU A 11 -12.47 -31.68 16.36
N ASN A 12 -11.78 -30.66 16.86
CA ASN A 12 -11.50 -29.48 16.04
C ASN A 12 -10.70 -29.97 14.82
N PRO A 13 -11.07 -29.56 13.59
CA PRO A 13 -10.25 -29.86 12.43
C PRO A 13 -8.83 -29.33 12.68
N PRO A 14 -7.79 -30.06 12.25
CA PRO A 14 -6.42 -29.59 12.40
C PRO A 14 -6.33 -28.20 11.77
N SER A 15 -5.80 -27.25 12.55
CA SER A 15 -5.41 -25.95 12.01
C SER A 15 -4.54 -26.17 10.78
N PRO A 16 -4.81 -25.53 9.63
CA PRO A 16 -3.97 -25.67 8.44
C PRO A 16 -2.55 -25.11 8.64
N TYR A 17 -2.29 -24.46 9.79
CA TYR A 17 -0.98 -23.97 10.18
C TYR A 17 -0.35 -24.94 11.18
N ASP A 18 0.48 -25.85 10.66
CA ASP A 18 1.48 -26.55 11.46
C ASP A 18 2.79 -25.74 11.42
N PRO A 19 3.16 -25.02 12.50
CA PRO A 19 4.36 -24.20 12.55
C PRO A 19 5.66 -25.03 12.47
N PHE A 20 5.59 -26.35 12.57
CA PHE A 20 6.75 -27.25 12.44
C PHE A 20 7.00 -27.74 11.00
N LEU A 21 6.18 -27.31 10.02
CA LEU A 21 6.29 -27.74 8.63
C LEU A 21 7.20 -26.86 7.76
N MET A 22 7.65 -25.71 8.27
CA MET A 22 8.66 -24.86 7.61
C MET A 22 10.05 -25.46 7.85
N LYS A 23 10.41 -26.43 7.02
CA LYS A 23 11.57 -27.31 7.24
C LYS A 23 12.90 -26.68 6.84
N SER A 24 12.88 -25.56 6.10
CA SER A 24 14.08 -24.90 5.61
C SER A 24 13.99 -23.37 5.67
N PHE A 25 15.16 -22.71 5.66
CA PHE A 25 15.25 -21.26 5.50
C PHE A 25 14.62 -20.77 4.18
N GLN A 26 14.62 -21.59 3.13
CA GLN A 26 13.96 -21.26 1.87
C GLN A 26 12.44 -21.18 2.04
N ASP A 27 11.84 -22.06 2.85
CA ASP A 27 10.41 -22.02 3.16
C ASP A 27 10.03 -20.74 3.90
N LEU A 28 10.89 -20.27 4.83
CA LEU A 28 10.70 -19.00 5.54
C LEU A 28 10.74 -17.80 4.59
N VAL A 29 11.71 -17.77 3.67
CA VAL A 29 11.83 -16.71 2.66
C VAL A 29 10.62 -16.71 1.74
N GLN A 30 10.18 -17.88 1.29
CA GLN A 30 9.03 -18.01 0.39
C GLN A 30 7.73 -17.56 1.08
N SER A 31 7.51 -17.99 2.32
CA SER A 31 6.34 -17.57 3.10
C SER A 31 6.30 -16.07 3.34
N ARG A 32 7.44 -15.44 3.62
CA ARG A 32 7.52 -13.98 3.76
C ARG A 32 7.17 -13.26 2.45
N ARG A 33 7.70 -13.73 1.31
CA ARG A 33 7.35 -13.16 -0.01
C ARG A 33 5.87 -13.27 -0.29
N GLN A 34 5.31 -14.46 -0.08
CA GLN A 34 3.89 -14.70 -0.25
C GLN A 34 3.05 -13.77 0.62
N TRP A 35 3.42 -13.56 1.89
CA TRP A 35 2.72 -12.61 2.75
C TRP A 35 2.81 -11.17 2.23
N ILE A 36 3.98 -10.73 1.76
CA ILE A 36 4.15 -9.39 1.16
C ILE A 36 3.24 -9.23 -0.07
N ASP A 37 3.24 -10.21 -0.96
CA ASP A 37 2.52 -10.15 -2.23
C ASP A 37 1.01 -10.28 -2.05
N GLU A 38 0.55 -11.17 -1.18
CA GLU A 38 -0.87 -11.48 -0.99
C GLU A 38 -1.55 -10.59 0.04
N ASN A 39 -0.80 -9.97 0.97
CA ASN A 39 -1.38 -9.21 2.07
C ASN A 39 -0.87 -7.78 2.12
N LEU A 40 0.45 -7.58 2.25
CA LEU A 40 1.00 -6.24 2.50
C LEU A 40 0.81 -5.30 1.31
N THR A 41 1.15 -5.74 0.10
CA THR A 41 1.02 -4.94 -1.12
C THR A 41 -0.45 -4.56 -1.41
N PRO A 42 -1.42 -5.51 -1.40
CA PRO A 42 -2.84 -5.16 -1.54
C PRO A 42 -3.36 -4.24 -0.44
N TRP A 43 -2.93 -4.44 0.81
CA TRP A 43 -3.30 -3.57 1.91
C TRP A 43 -2.82 -2.13 1.68
N CYS A 44 -1.58 -1.92 1.23
CA CYS A 44 -1.04 -0.59 0.93
C CYS A 44 -1.87 0.15 -0.14
N LYS A 45 -2.49 -0.59 -1.08
CA LYS A 45 -3.34 -0.03 -2.14
C LYS A 45 -4.73 0.43 -1.67
N VAL A 46 -5.16 0.07 -0.46
CA VAL A 46 -6.51 0.42 0.03
C VAL A 46 -6.52 1.07 1.41
N ALA A 47 -5.41 1.01 2.15
CA ALA A 47 -5.28 1.58 3.49
C ALA A 47 -5.47 3.10 3.51
N SER A 48 -5.94 3.66 4.63
CA SER A 48 -5.97 5.12 4.77
C SER A 48 -4.55 5.70 4.86
N ARG A 49 -4.36 6.94 4.45
CA ARG A 49 -3.14 7.72 4.66
C ARG A 49 -2.70 7.69 6.13
N LYS A 50 -3.66 7.74 7.07
CA LYS A 50 -3.36 7.65 8.49
C LYS A 50 -2.68 6.31 8.83
N ASP A 51 -3.22 5.20 8.34
CA ASP A 51 -2.64 3.88 8.61
C ASP A 51 -1.33 3.67 7.86
N LEU A 52 -1.18 4.25 6.66
CA LEU A 52 0.08 4.25 5.92
C LEU A 52 1.17 5.00 6.69
N LEU A 53 0.89 6.18 7.26
CA LEU A 53 1.84 6.91 8.10
C LEU A 53 2.23 6.14 9.36
N LEU A 54 1.30 5.37 9.95
CA LEU A 54 1.63 4.47 11.06
C LEU A 54 2.53 3.33 10.59
N ALA A 55 2.21 2.71 9.45
CA ALA A 55 3.02 1.64 8.88
C ALA A 55 4.42 2.12 8.48
N GLU A 56 4.57 3.36 8.02
CA GLU A 56 5.86 3.98 7.72
C GLU A 56 6.78 4.01 8.96
N HIS A 57 6.22 4.33 10.13
CA HIS A 57 6.97 4.32 11.39
C HIS A 57 7.42 2.91 11.79
N GLU A 58 6.53 1.93 11.62
CA GLU A 58 6.76 0.52 11.96
C GLU A 58 7.42 -0.27 10.81
N TRP A 59 7.80 0.40 9.72
CA TRP A 59 8.14 -0.28 8.46
C TRP A 59 9.38 -1.15 8.59
N GLN A 60 10.34 -0.72 9.42
CA GLN A 60 11.56 -1.48 9.67
C GLN A 60 11.26 -2.85 10.27
N ASP A 61 10.26 -2.94 11.15
CA ASP A 61 9.88 -4.18 11.81
C ASP A 61 8.93 -5.02 10.93
N LEU A 62 8.10 -4.38 10.11
CA LEU A 62 7.16 -5.05 9.19
C LEU A 62 7.85 -5.61 7.93
N ALA A 63 8.63 -4.78 7.24
CA ALA A 63 9.18 -5.05 5.91
C ALA A 63 10.72 -5.12 5.89
N GLY A 64 11.39 -4.78 7.00
CA GLY A 64 12.85 -4.83 7.12
C GLY A 64 13.51 -3.55 6.61
N ARG A 65 14.63 -3.67 5.88
CA ARG A 65 15.41 -2.50 5.41
C ARG A 65 14.94 -1.74 4.16
N PRO A 66 13.92 -2.12 3.36
CA PRO A 66 13.54 -1.25 2.26
C PRO A 66 13.02 0.08 2.83
N ALA A 67 13.52 1.18 2.29
CA ALA A 67 13.02 2.51 2.65
C ALA A 67 11.51 2.58 2.34
N PRO A 68 10.65 3.04 3.26
CA PRO A 68 9.20 3.07 3.06
C PRO A 68 8.81 3.91 1.83
N GLU A 69 9.56 4.95 1.51
CA GLU A 69 9.42 5.79 0.32
C GLU A 69 9.55 4.97 -0.97
N MET A 70 10.39 3.93 -0.96
CA MET A 70 10.67 3.06 -2.12
C MET A 70 9.73 1.86 -2.22
N THR A 71 8.92 1.58 -1.19
CA THR A 71 8.09 0.37 -1.12
C THR A 71 6.65 0.69 -0.69
N LEU A 72 6.44 1.09 0.56
CA LEU A 72 5.13 1.45 1.10
C LEU A 72 4.41 2.50 0.24
N TRP A 73 5.04 3.67 0.07
CA TRP A 73 4.41 4.77 -0.65
C TRP A 73 4.29 4.50 -2.15
N LYS A 74 5.25 3.77 -2.73
CA LYS A 74 5.12 3.26 -4.09
C LYS A 74 3.85 2.41 -4.24
N TRP A 75 3.68 1.38 -3.42
CA TRP A 75 2.50 0.51 -3.48
C TRP A 75 1.20 1.27 -3.20
N ALA A 76 1.25 2.29 -2.34
CA ALA A 76 0.10 3.16 -2.12
C ALA A 76 -0.26 3.96 -3.39
N TRP A 77 0.72 4.55 -4.08
CA TRP A 77 0.49 5.34 -5.29
C TRP A 77 0.10 4.51 -6.51
N GLU A 78 0.39 3.20 -6.53
CA GLU A 78 -0.11 2.27 -7.57
C GLU A 78 -1.66 2.18 -7.65
N ARG A 79 -2.39 2.79 -6.71
CA ARG A 79 -3.83 3.11 -6.84
C ARG A 79 -4.15 3.90 -8.11
N PHE A 80 -3.19 4.71 -8.56
CA PHE A 80 -3.33 5.60 -9.71
C PHE A 80 -2.24 5.24 -10.73
N PRO A 81 -2.54 4.31 -11.67
CA PRO A 81 -1.54 3.83 -12.64
C PRO A 81 -0.92 4.91 -13.52
N VAL A 82 -1.58 6.06 -13.65
CA VAL A 82 -1.07 7.23 -14.37
C VAL A 82 0.11 7.87 -13.63
N LEU A 83 0.14 7.84 -12.29
CA LEU A 83 1.24 8.38 -11.49
C LEU A 83 2.36 7.38 -11.26
N SER A 84 2.04 6.12 -11.02
CA SER A 84 3.05 5.12 -10.68
C SER A 84 2.73 3.80 -11.37
N GLN A 85 3.54 3.48 -12.39
CA GLN A 85 3.46 2.21 -13.11
C GLN A 85 4.30 1.14 -12.43
N GLU A 86 3.90 -0.12 -12.63
CA GLU A 86 4.67 -1.26 -12.18
C GLU A 86 6.09 -1.23 -12.79
N GLY A 87 7.10 -1.19 -11.92
CA GLY A 87 8.52 -1.08 -12.33
C GLY A 87 9.12 0.33 -12.23
N PHE A 88 8.32 1.38 -12.02
CA PHE A 88 8.85 2.71 -11.71
C PHE A 88 9.18 2.86 -10.21
N HIS A 89 10.17 3.71 -9.89
CA HIS A 89 10.55 4.04 -8.52
C HIS A 89 9.96 5.41 -8.15
N GLY A 90 8.70 5.42 -7.71
CA GLY A 90 8.03 6.64 -7.25
C GLY A 90 6.97 7.17 -8.23
N ILE A 91 6.72 8.48 -8.15
CA ILE A 91 5.75 9.20 -8.97
C ILE A 91 6.41 9.63 -10.29
N ASP A 92 5.72 9.42 -11.41
CA ASP A 92 6.14 9.87 -12.74
C ASP A 92 5.92 11.38 -12.90
N GLU A 93 7.03 12.12 -12.96
CA GLU A 93 7.05 13.59 -13.15
C GLU A 93 7.03 14.00 -14.63
N THR A 94 7.11 13.05 -15.56
CA THR A 94 7.34 13.36 -16.99
C THR A 94 6.07 13.80 -17.73
N ASN A 95 4.90 13.43 -17.21
CA ASN A 95 3.62 13.67 -17.87
C ASN A 95 2.72 14.55 -17.00
N PRO A 96 2.03 15.55 -17.59
CA PRO A 96 1.07 16.33 -16.86
C PRO A 96 -0.17 15.47 -16.55
N VAL A 97 -0.74 15.69 -15.37
CA VAL A 97 -1.91 14.94 -14.89
C VAL A 97 -3.00 15.90 -14.45
N VAL A 98 -4.23 15.41 -14.47
CA VAL A 98 -5.41 16.04 -13.86
C VAL A 98 -5.84 15.18 -12.68
N VAL A 99 -5.88 15.79 -11.50
CA VAL A 99 -6.31 15.18 -10.25
C VAL A 99 -7.71 15.68 -9.93
N THR A 100 -8.65 14.77 -9.74
CA THR A 100 -9.98 15.09 -9.24
C THR A 100 -10.12 14.54 -7.83
N CYS A 101 -10.59 15.37 -6.90
CA CYS A 101 -10.84 14.99 -5.52
C CYS A 101 -12.33 14.66 -5.30
N GLN A 102 -12.60 13.88 -4.25
CA GLN A 102 -13.95 13.50 -3.83
C GLN A 102 -14.81 14.72 -3.44
N ASP A 103 -14.20 15.81 -2.99
CA ASP A 103 -14.87 17.07 -2.65
C ASP A 103 -15.13 17.97 -3.88
N GLY A 104 -14.74 17.53 -5.08
CA GLY A 104 -14.90 18.26 -6.34
C GLY A 104 -13.74 19.20 -6.67
N ARG A 105 -12.69 19.32 -5.84
CA ARG A 105 -11.47 20.04 -6.22
C ARG A 105 -10.80 19.36 -7.42
N ILE A 106 -10.31 20.18 -8.34
CA ILE A 106 -9.55 19.73 -9.51
C ILE A 106 -8.21 20.45 -9.51
N GLY A 107 -7.13 19.69 -9.71
CA GLY A 107 -5.78 20.21 -9.94
C GLY A 107 -5.22 19.68 -11.25
N GLN A 108 -4.40 20.48 -11.93
CA GLN A 108 -3.71 20.07 -13.14
C GLN A 108 -2.25 20.54 -13.09
N GLY A 109 -1.34 19.70 -13.56
CA GLY A 109 0.09 20.03 -13.64
C GLY A 109 0.97 18.80 -13.70
N TYR A 110 2.28 19.02 -13.65
CA TYR A 110 3.29 17.96 -13.57
C TYR A 110 3.48 17.52 -12.12
N PRO A 111 3.45 16.22 -11.80
CA PRO A 111 3.75 15.76 -10.45
C PRO A 111 5.16 16.19 -9.99
N ASP A 112 5.29 16.59 -8.74
CA ASP A 112 6.57 16.90 -8.08
C ASP A 112 6.84 15.83 -7.02
N ALA A 113 7.63 14.79 -7.34
CA ALA A 113 7.90 13.71 -6.39
C ALA A 113 8.76 14.18 -5.22
N GLY A 114 9.59 15.21 -5.43
CA GLY A 114 10.41 15.81 -4.37
C GLY A 114 9.59 16.51 -3.29
N ARG A 115 8.39 17.01 -3.61
CA ARG A 115 7.44 17.56 -2.61
C ARG A 115 6.37 16.55 -2.18
N SER A 116 6.11 15.53 -3.00
CA SER A 116 5.01 14.59 -2.79
C SER A 116 5.42 13.47 -1.85
N GLU A 117 5.33 13.75 -0.55
CA GLU A 117 5.71 12.83 0.52
C GLU A 117 4.52 12.49 1.43
N GLY A 118 4.61 11.36 2.15
CA GLY A 118 3.63 11.01 3.18
C GLY A 118 2.20 10.91 2.66
N GLY A 119 2.02 10.46 1.41
CA GLY A 119 0.72 10.35 0.75
C GLY A 119 0.08 11.69 0.38
N LEU A 120 0.87 12.75 0.26
CA LEU A 120 0.45 14.04 -0.29
C LEU A 120 1.03 14.18 -1.70
N LEU A 121 0.19 14.62 -2.63
CA LEU A 121 0.59 14.92 -4.01
C LEU A 121 0.62 16.43 -4.21
N PHE A 122 1.72 16.90 -4.78
CA PHE A 122 1.88 18.26 -5.29
C PHE A 122 2.08 18.21 -6.79
N LEU A 123 1.48 19.16 -7.49
CA LEU A 123 1.66 19.38 -8.92
C LEU A 123 2.30 20.76 -9.15
N ILE A 124 3.04 20.88 -10.23
CA ILE A 124 3.53 22.15 -10.77
C ILE A 124 2.67 22.50 -11.99
N GLY A 125 1.91 23.59 -11.88
CA GLY A 125 1.08 24.11 -12.96
C GLY A 125 1.91 24.72 -14.09
N GLU A 126 1.24 25.08 -15.20
CA GLU A 126 1.92 25.61 -16.40
C GLU A 126 2.67 26.92 -16.15
N ALA A 127 2.19 27.77 -15.22
CA ALA A 127 2.87 29.01 -14.86
C ALA A 127 3.92 28.82 -13.75
N GLY A 128 4.23 27.57 -13.38
CA GLY A 128 5.19 27.21 -12.34
C GLY A 128 4.65 27.35 -10.91
N GLU A 129 3.35 27.59 -10.77
CA GLU A 129 2.66 27.60 -9.49
C GLU A 129 2.52 26.20 -8.90
N VAL A 130 2.55 26.11 -7.57
CA VAL A 130 2.33 24.85 -6.87
C VAL A 130 0.82 24.64 -6.67
N VAL A 131 0.31 23.51 -7.13
CA VAL A 131 -1.09 23.10 -7.01
C VAL A 131 -1.17 21.91 -6.05
N GLY A 132 -1.99 22.03 -5.00
CA GLY A 132 -2.12 21.03 -3.93
C GLY A 132 -1.93 21.64 -2.54
N PRO A 133 -1.74 20.83 -1.49
CA PRO A 133 -1.60 19.37 -1.53
C PRO A 133 -2.92 18.63 -1.79
N PHE A 134 -2.82 17.46 -2.40
CA PHE A 134 -3.89 16.48 -2.53
C PHE A 134 -3.55 15.24 -1.73
N ALA A 135 -4.34 14.89 -0.71
CA ALA A 135 -4.10 13.68 0.05
C ALA A 135 -4.57 12.45 -0.75
N ILE A 136 -3.81 11.36 -0.68
CA ILE A 136 -4.09 10.12 -1.43
C ILE A 136 -5.52 9.56 -1.22
N ASP A 137 -6.09 9.78 -0.02
CA ASP A 137 -7.45 9.34 0.31
C ASP A 137 -8.54 10.30 -0.21
N GLU A 138 -8.20 11.56 -0.50
CA GLU A 138 -9.12 12.56 -1.02
C GLU A 138 -9.26 12.47 -2.53
N ILE A 139 -8.28 11.85 -3.21
CA ILE A 139 -8.26 11.73 -4.67
C ILE A 139 -9.28 10.68 -5.11
N SER A 140 -10.18 11.07 -6.02
CA SER A 140 -11.11 10.15 -6.67
C SER A 140 -10.52 9.56 -7.94
N THR A 141 -9.89 10.39 -8.78
CA THR A 141 -9.32 9.97 -10.07
C THR A 141 -8.08 10.78 -10.41
N ILE A 142 -7.17 10.15 -11.17
CA ILE A 142 -6.04 10.82 -11.80
C ILE A 142 -5.99 10.37 -13.25
N GLU A 143 -5.94 11.34 -14.16
CA GLU A 143 -5.93 11.12 -15.60
C GLU A 143 -4.75 11.87 -16.23
N SER A 144 -4.22 11.39 -17.35
CA SER A 144 -3.22 12.13 -18.11
C SER A 144 -3.86 13.39 -18.71
N ALA A 145 -3.25 14.55 -18.49
CA ALA A 145 -3.65 15.77 -19.19
C ALA A 145 -3.22 15.63 -20.67
N LYS A 146 -4.13 15.99 -21.58
CA LYS A 146 -3.87 15.98 -23.03
C LYS A 146 -3.20 17.26 -23.50
#